data_AF-A0A2M7BSC1-F1
#
_entry.id   AF-A0A2M7BSC1-F1
#
_cell.length_a   1.000
_cell.length_b   1.000
_cell.length_c   1.000
_cell.angle_alpha   90.00
_cell.angle_beta   90.00
_cell.angle_gamma   90.00
#
_symmetry.space_group_name_H-M   'P 1'
#
loop_
_entity.id
_entity.type
_entity.pdbx_description
1 polymer ?
#
loop_
_entity_poly.entity_id
_entity_poly.type
_entity_poly.pdbx_seq_one_letter_code
_entity_poly.pdbx_strand_id
1 'polypeptide(L)'
;MENKILNYRIIIEREPQKDGSCVYISYCPTLGISDFGKSVEEAKEHIHEAIECHIQGLTKLGELVPLPDMENSYISQALVSMPKNIKFAY
;
A
#
# COMPACT_ATOMS: atom_id res chain seq x y z
N MET A 1 0.17 17.40 23.69
CA MET A 1 0.35 15.94 23.51
C MET A 1 1.53 15.75 22.58
N GLU A 2 2.42 14.84 22.91
CA GLU A 2 3.57 14.49 22.07
C GLU A 2 3.07 13.59 20.94
N ASN A 3 3.22 14.02 19.68
CA ASN A 3 2.82 13.21 18.53
C ASN A 3 3.91 12.18 18.23
N LYS A 4 3.53 10.91 18.13
CA LYS A 4 4.40 9.87 17.57
C LYS A 4 4.28 9.89 16.06
N ILE A 5 5.42 9.99 15.37
CA ILE A 5 5.49 9.83 13.91
C ILE A 5 5.64 8.33 13.63
N LEU A 6 4.72 7.77 12.85
CA LEU A 6 4.72 6.37 12.44
C LEU A 6 4.95 6.31 10.93
N ASN A 7 5.91 5.51 10.49
CA ASN A 7 6.27 5.40 9.08
C ASN A 7 5.87 4.01 8.55
N TYR A 8 4.76 3.95 7.82
CA TYR A 8 4.30 2.73 7.18
C TYR A 8 4.59 2.76 5.68
N ARG A 9 5.04 1.62 5.16
CA ARG A 9 5.27 1.42 3.74
C ARG A 9 3.94 1.31 3.00
N ILE A 10 3.88 1.99 1.86
CA ILE A 10 2.78 1.90 0.89
C ILE A 10 3.36 1.41 -0.44
N ILE A 11 2.72 0.40 -1.02
CA ILE A 11 2.95 -0.07 -2.38
C ILE A 11 1.81 0.44 -3.25
N ILE A 12 2.10 1.02 -4.41
CA ILE A 12 1.08 1.52 -5.34
C ILE A 12 1.26 0.82 -6.68
N GLU A 13 0.21 0.16 -7.14
CA GLU A 13 0.21 -0.60 -8.39
C GLU A 13 -0.86 -0.06 -9.35
N ARG A 14 -0.50 -0.03 -10.63
CA ARG A 14 -1.39 0.43 -11.70
C ARG A 14 -2.33 -0.71 -12.09
N GLU A 15 -3.64 -0.49 -12.01
CA GLU A 15 -4.65 -1.48 -12.39
C GLU A 15 -5.49 -0.99 -13.59
N PRO A 16 -5.29 -1.56 -14.79
CA PRO A 16 -6.10 -1.25 -15.97
C PRO A 16 -7.54 -1.73 -15.80
N GLN A 17 -8.50 -0.90 -16.20
CA GLN A 17 -9.92 -1.22 -16.17
C GLN A 17 -10.43 -1.66 -17.55
N LYS A 18 -11.58 -2.35 -17.58
CA LYS A 18 -12.17 -2.90 -18.81
C LYS A 18 -12.58 -1.83 -19.84
N ASP A 19 -12.90 -0.63 -19.37
CA ASP A 19 -13.31 0.51 -20.20
C ASP A 19 -12.12 1.31 -20.77
N GLY A 20 -10.89 0.84 -20.55
CA GLY A 20 -9.67 1.51 -20.97
C GLY A 20 -9.17 2.59 -20.00
N SER A 21 -9.93 2.88 -18.94
CA SER A 21 -9.45 3.72 -17.84
C SER A 21 -8.44 2.97 -16.97
N CYS A 22 -7.89 3.66 -15.97
CA CYS A 22 -6.94 3.07 -15.04
C CYS A 22 -7.18 3.61 -13.64
N VAL A 23 -6.99 2.76 -12.65
CA VAL A 23 -6.90 3.14 -11.24
C VAL A 23 -5.52 2.76 -10.70
N TYR A 24 -5.20 3.28 -9.53
CA TYR A 24 -3.99 2.99 -8.79
C TYR A 24 -4.39 2.41 -7.45
N ILE A 25 -4.06 1.15 -7.22
CA ILE A 25 -4.33 0.45 -5.97
C ILE A 25 -3.18 0.74 -5.02
N SER A 26 -3.46 1.30 -3.86
CA SER A 26 -2.50 1.50 -2.78
C SER A 26 -2.71 0.46 -1.69
N TYR A 27 -1.63 -0.10 -1.17
CA TYR A 27 -1.66 -1.14 -0.16
C TYR A 27 -0.59 -0.90 0.89
N CYS A 28 -0.96 -0.99 2.17
CA CYS A 28 -0.05 -1.00 3.31
C CYS A 28 0.06 -2.42 3.87
N PRO A 29 1.15 -3.16 3.56
CA PRO A 29 1.28 -4.57 3.95
C PRO A 29 1.25 -4.79 5.46
N THR A 30 1.96 -3.93 6.21
CA THR A 30 2.11 -4.02 7.66
C THR A 30 0.77 -3.94 8.40
N LEU A 31 -0.17 -3.15 7.87
CA LEU A 31 -1.49 -2.96 8.45
C LEU A 31 -2.58 -3.80 7.76
N GLY A 32 -2.27 -4.45 6.64
CA GLY A 32 -3.23 -5.25 5.88
C GLY A 32 -4.38 -4.44 5.27
N ILE A 33 -4.16 -3.16 4.98
CA ILE A 33 -5.18 -2.25 4.46
C ILE A 33 -4.84 -1.80 3.04
N SER A 34 -5.87 -1.59 2.22
CA SER A 34 -5.75 -1.11 0.85
C SER A 34 -6.77 -0.01 0.58
N ASP A 35 -6.45 0.86 -0.37
CA ASP A 35 -7.37 1.82 -0.96
C ASP A 35 -7.01 2.02 -2.44
N PHE A 36 -7.65 2.95 -3.13
CA PHE A 36 -7.34 3.26 -4.53
C PHE A 36 -7.62 4.70 -4.89
N GLY A 37 -7.03 5.16 -6.00
CA GLY A 37 -7.29 6.47 -6.59
C GLY A 37 -7.22 6.42 -8.12
N LYS A 38 -7.71 7.47 -8.78
CA LYS A 38 -7.61 7.66 -10.24
C LYS A 38 -6.23 8.18 -10.65
N SER A 39 -5.45 8.69 -9.70
CA SER A 39 -4.02 8.99 -9.84
C SER A 39 -3.20 8.38 -8.71
N VAL A 40 -1.87 8.42 -8.86
CA VAL A 40 -0.93 8.00 -7.79
C VAL A 40 -1.10 8.90 -6.57
N GLU A 41 -1.32 10.20 -6.77
CA GLU A 41 -1.52 11.19 -5.71
C GLU A 41 -2.82 10.93 -4.94
N GLU A 42 -3.92 10.68 -5.63
CA GLU A 42 -5.21 10.35 -5.00
C GLU A 42 -5.11 9.04 -4.22
N ALA A 43 -4.45 8.01 -4.78
CA ALA A 43 -4.24 6.74 -4.09
C ALA A 43 -3.37 6.90 -2.82
N LYS A 44 -2.42 7.86 -2.81
CA LYS A 44 -1.61 8.21 -1.64
C LYS A 44 -2.41 8.94 -0.56
N GLU A 45 -3.28 9.87 -0.96
CA GLU A 45 -4.13 10.61 -0.03
C GLU A 45 -5.13 9.66 0.65
N HIS A 46 -5.84 8.84 -0.13
CA HIS A 46 -6.83 7.92 0.40
C HIS A 46 -6.23 6.87 1.35
N ILE A 47 -5.10 6.24 0.97
CA ILE A 47 -4.47 5.26 1.87
C ILE A 47 -3.92 5.92 3.14
N HIS A 48 -3.50 7.18 3.09
CA HIS A 48 -3.08 7.91 4.28
C HIS A 48 -4.25 8.08 5.25
N GLU A 49 -5.41 8.50 4.76
CA GLU A 49 -6.65 8.60 5.56
C GLU A 49 -7.07 7.22 6.12
N ALA A 50 -6.96 6.17 5.30
CA ALA A 50 -7.26 4.80 5.74
C ALA A 50 -6.32 4.31 6.85
N ILE A 51 -5.01 4.61 6.76
CA ILE A 51 -4.02 4.31 7.80
C ILE A 51 -4.38 5.03 9.10
N GLU A 52 -4.67 6.33 9.04
CA GLU A 52 -5.06 7.12 10.21
C GLU A 52 -6.33 6.57 10.87
N CYS A 53 -7.36 6.30 10.06
CA CYS A 53 -8.63 5.74 10.52
C CYS A 53 -8.42 4.39 11.21
N HIS A 54 -7.62 3.50 10.61
CA HIS A 54 -7.34 2.18 11.14
C HIS A 54 -6.62 2.24 12.51
N ILE A 55 -5.55 3.05 12.61
CA ILE A 55 -4.77 3.20 13.86
C ILE A 55 -5.62 3.84 14.96
N GLN A 56 -6.43 4.85 14.62
CA GLN A 56 -7.37 5.45 15.56
C GLN A 56 -8.40 4.42 16.05
N GLY A 57 -8.89 3.55 15.16
CA GLY A 57 -9.79 2.45 15.50
C GLY A 57 -9.17 1.49 16.51
N LEU A 58 -7.97 0.97 16.23
CA LEU A 58 -7.22 0.08 17.14
C LEU A 58 -7.01 0.73 18.51
N THR A 59 -6.56 2.00 18.53
CA THR A 59 -6.30 2.73 19.77
C THR A 59 -7.58 2.91 20.61
N LYS A 60 -8.72 3.24 19.96
CA LYS A 60 -10.01 3.40 20.66
C LYS A 60 -10.53 2.09 21.24
N LEU A 61 -10.24 0.97 20.60
CA LEU A 61 -10.63 -0.37 21.06
C LEU A 61 -9.66 -0.95 22.11
N GLY A 62 -8.54 -0.27 22.39
CA GLY A 62 -7.50 -0.80 23.28
C GLY A 62 -6.67 -1.93 22.67
N GLU A 63 -6.73 -2.08 21.34
CA GLU A 63 -5.99 -3.08 20.58
C GLU A 63 -4.56 -2.63 20.33
N LEU A 64 -3.68 -3.60 20.05
CA LEU A 64 -2.28 -3.32 19.72
C LEU A 64 -2.18 -2.74 18.31
N VAL A 65 -1.48 -1.62 18.18
CA VAL A 65 -1.10 -1.06 16.87
C VAL A 65 0.16 -1.79 16.38
N PRO A 66 0.15 -2.36 15.16
CA PRO A 66 1.35 -2.97 14.58
C PRO A 66 2.53 -2.00 14.56
N LEU A 67 3.74 -2.50 14.78
CA LEU A 67 4.93 -1.66 14.70
C LEU A 67 5.11 -1.14 13.25
N PRO A 68 5.51 0.13 13.06
CA PRO A 68 5.85 0.66 11.75
C PRO A 68 6.98 -0.10 11.07
N ASP A 69 7.10 0.09 9.75
CA ASP A 69 8.16 -0.54 8.96
C ASP A 69 9.56 -0.11 9.45
N MET A 70 10.49 -1.06 9.51
CA MET A 70 11.87 -0.79 9.95
C MET A 70 12.61 0.11 8.95
N GLU A 71 13.35 1.10 9.45
CA GLU A 71 14.11 2.05 8.62
C GLU A 71 15.20 1.38 7.75
N ASN A 72 15.73 0.22 8.17
CA ASN A 72 16.80 -0.50 7.46
C ASN A 72 16.29 -1.59 6.49
N SER A 73 15.15 -1.35 5.84
CA SER A 73 14.55 -2.31 4.90
C SER A 73 14.70 -1.85 3.45
N TYR A 74 15.05 -2.79 2.57
CA TYR A 74 15.29 -2.54 1.15
C TYR A 74 14.09 -3.00 0.33
N ILE A 75 13.50 -2.08 -0.44
CA ILE A 75 12.43 -2.36 -1.41
C ILE A 75 13.06 -2.31 -2.79
N SER A 76 12.89 -3.36 -3.59
CA SER A 76 13.39 -3.39 -4.95
C SER A 76 12.50 -4.27 -5.84
N GLN A 77 12.55 -4.01 -7.14
CA GLN A 77 11.93 -4.83 -8.18
C GLN A 77 13.06 -5.36 -9.08
N ALA A 78 13.01 -6.64 -9.44
CA ALA A 78 13.96 -7.25 -10.35
C ALA A 78 13.35 -7.39 -11.74
N LEU A 79 14.04 -6.88 -12.76
CA LEU A 79 13.69 -7.13 -14.15
C LEU A 79 14.53 -8.31 -14.65
N VAL A 80 13.87 -9.30 -15.22
CA VAL A 80 14.50 -10.52 -15.76
C VAL A 80 14.18 -10.67 -17.24
N SER A 81 15.12 -11.19 -18.03
CA SER A 81 14.92 -11.54 -19.43
C SER A 81 14.50 -12.99 -19.55
N MET A 82 13.40 -13.27 -20.24
CA MET A 82 12.84 -14.61 -20.41
C MET A 82 12.59 -14.93 -21.88
N PRO A 83 12.61 -16.23 -22.27
CA PRO A 83 12.22 -16.65 -23.61
C PRO A 83 10.78 -16.22 -23.95
N LYS A 84 10.54 -15.86 -25.21
CA LYS A 84 9.21 -15.42 -25.68
C LYS A 84 8.10 -16.46 -25.49
N ASN A 85 8.45 -17.74 -25.38
CA ASN A 85 7.52 -18.87 -25.25
C ASN A 85 7.24 -19.27 -23.80
N ILE A 86 7.51 -18.40 -22.82
CA ILE A 86 7.14 -18.63 -21.42
C ILE A 86 5.61 -18.84 -21.30
N LYS A 87 5.21 -19.78 -20.44
CA LYS A 87 3.80 -20.05 -20.12
C LYS A 87 3.51 -19.52 -18.72
N PHE A 88 2.41 -18.79 -18.58
CA PHE A 88 1.94 -18.30 -17.29
C PHE A 88 0.83 -19.20 -16.74
N ALA A 89 0.83 -19.42 -15.43
CA ALA A 89 -0.32 -19.96 -14.71
C ALA A 89 -1.14 -18.78 -14.19
N TYR A 90 -2.46 -18.88 -14.30
CA TYR A 90 -3.43 -17.90 -13.83
C TYR A 90 -4.38 -18.57 -12.84
#